data_AF-A0A7L9A8P8-F1
#
_entry.id   AF-A0A7L9A8P8-F1
#
_cell.length_a   1.000
_cell.length_b   1.000
_cell.length_c   1.000
_cell.angle_alpha   90.00
_cell.angle_beta   90.00
_cell.angle_gamma   90.00
#
_symmetry.space_group_name_H-M   'P 1'
#
loop_
_entity.id
_entity.type
_entity.pdbx_description
1 polymer ?
#
loop_
_entity_poly.entity_id
_entity_poly.type
_entity_poly.pdbx_seq_one_letter_code
_entity_poly.pdbx_strand_id
1 'polypeptide(L)'
;REESVLRGMRLAEAVRCPSSRTDMGPMIECLRKKSADELVNNEWGTLGICEFPFVPIIDGSFLDEMPRKSLVHQNFKKTNILMGSNTEEGYYFILYYLTELFPKEENVGITREQYLQAVRELNPYVNDVSRQAIVYEYTDWLNPEDPVRNRNALDKMVGDYHFTCGVNEFAHRYAETGNNVYTYYYKHRSKNNPWPSWTGVMHADEI
;
A
#
# COMPACT_ATOMS: atom_id res chain seq x y z
N ARG A 1 1.01 -12.96 12.38
CA ARG A 1 1.58 -13.05 13.75
C ARG A 1 3.11 -13.19 13.72
N GLU A 2 3.66 -14.19 13.02
CA GLU A 2 5.13 -14.40 12.98
C GLU A 2 5.92 -13.21 12.44
N GLU A 3 5.47 -12.62 11.33
CA GLU A 3 6.12 -11.43 10.75
C GLU A 3 6.13 -10.24 11.74
N SER A 4 5.02 -10.00 12.44
CA SER A 4 4.95 -8.94 13.45
C SER A 4 5.91 -9.18 14.62
N VAL A 5 6.11 -10.44 15.04
CA VAL A 5 7.13 -10.79 16.04
C VAL A 5 8.54 -10.50 15.52
N LEU A 6 8.84 -10.87 14.27
CA LEU A 6 10.14 -10.60 13.65
C LEU A 6 10.41 -9.09 13.54
N ARG A 7 9.42 -8.29 13.15
CA ARG A 7 9.54 -6.83 13.09
C ARG A 7 9.76 -6.21 14.48
N GLY A 8 9.07 -6.70 15.50
CA GLY A 8 9.31 -6.30 16.89
C GLY A 8 10.73 -6.61 17.37
N MET A 9 11.27 -7.76 16.98
CA MET A 9 12.67 -8.13 17.28
C MET A 9 13.67 -7.25 16.54
N ARG A 10 13.46 -6.94 15.26
CA ARG A 10 14.32 -6.03 14.49
C ARG A 10 14.34 -4.62 15.09
N LEU A 11 13.19 -4.11 15.52
CA LEU A 11 13.12 -2.82 16.21
C LEU A 11 13.92 -2.87 17.52
N ALA A 12 13.77 -3.94 18.31
CA ALA A 12 14.56 -4.12 19.53
C ALA A 12 16.07 -4.09 19.25
N GLU A 13 16.52 -4.77 18.21
CA GLU A 13 17.93 -4.75 17.79
C GLU A 13 18.38 -3.34 17.38
N ALA A 14 17.58 -2.63 16.57
CA ALA A 14 17.89 -1.27 16.11
C ALA A 14 18.08 -0.29 17.27
N VAL A 15 17.28 -0.42 18.33
CA VAL A 15 17.39 0.43 19.53
C VAL A 15 18.26 -0.19 20.63
N ARG A 16 19.05 -1.22 20.32
CA ARG A 16 20.01 -1.86 21.25
C ARG A 16 19.35 -2.47 22.50
N CYS A 17 18.16 -3.04 22.34
CA CYS A 17 17.51 -3.89 23.32
C CYS A 17 17.81 -5.37 23.06
N PRO A 18 17.75 -6.24 24.09
CA PRO A 18 17.83 -7.68 23.89
C PRO A 18 16.73 -8.14 22.94
N SER A 19 17.06 -9.00 21.96
CA SER A 19 16.08 -9.65 21.08
C SER A 19 16.08 -11.16 21.32
N SER A 20 14.91 -11.73 21.58
CA SER A 20 14.74 -13.17 21.73
C SER A 20 13.33 -13.58 21.38
N ARG A 21 13.22 -14.65 20.58
CA ARG A 21 11.92 -15.21 20.19
C ARG A 21 11.32 -16.08 21.29
N THR A 22 12.15 -16.64 22.17
CA THR A 22 11.73 -17.57 23.23
C THR A 22 11.44 -16.87 24.56
N ASP A 23 12.15 -15.77 24.83
CA ASP A 23 11.94 -14.97 26.04
C ASP A 23 11.82 -13.48 25.68
N MET A 24 10.58 -13.02 25.50
CA MET A 24 10.27 -11.65 25.11
C MET A 24 10.22 -10.68 26.31
N GLY A 25 10.24 -11.17 27.54
CA GLY A 25 10.11 -10.32 28.74
C GLY A 25 11.18 -9.22 28.81
N PRO A 26 12.47 -9.57 28.79
CA PRO A 26 13.57 -8.59 28.82
C PRO A 26 13.56 -7.63 27.63
N MET A 27 13.17 -8.11 26.44
CA MET A 27 13.02 -7.30 25.23
C MET A 27 11.97 -6.20 25.45
N ILE A 28 10.78 -6.59 25.91
CA ILE A 28 9.65 -5.66 26.14
C ILE A 28 9.99 -4.66 27.26
N GLU A 29 10.60 -5.11 28.35
CA GLU A 29 11.01 -4.22 29.44
C GLU A 29 12.05 -3.18 29.02
N CYS A 30 12.99 -3.58 28.15
CA CYS A 30 13.95 -2.65 27.58
C CYS A 30 13.28 -1.64 26.65
N LEU A 31 12.42 -2.10 25.73
CA LEU A 31 11.69 -1.23 24.79
C LEU A 31 10.84 -0.18 25.52
N ARG A 32 10.18 -0.55 26.63
CA ARG A 32 9.40 0.38 27.46
C ARG A 32 10.20 1.51 28.09
N LYS A 33 11.54 1.38 28.16
CA LYS A 33 12.44 2.41 28.71
C LYS A 33 12.99 3.34 27.63
N LYS A 34 12.78 3.04 26.34
CA LYS A 34 13.19 3.89 25.22
C LYS A 34 12.24 5.07 25.08
N SER A 35 12.74 6.18 24.52
CA SER A 35 11.86 7.30 24.19
C SER A 35 10.96 6.94 23.00
N ALA A 36 9.78 7.53 22.95
CA ALA A 36 8.86 7.34 21.82
C ALA A 36 9.53 7.73 20.49
N ASP A 37 10.28 8.84 20.47
CA ASP A 37 11.02 9.30 19.29
C ASP A 37 12.09 8.29 18.83
N GLU A 38 12.82 7.68 19.76
CA GLU A 38 13.81 6.65 19.42
C GLU A 38 13.13 5.43 18.80
N LEU A 39 11.95 5.03 19.29
CA LEU A 39 11.22 3.90 18.73
C LEU A 39 10.75 4.19 17.30
N VAL A 40 9.96 5.25 17.09
CA VAL A 40 9.33 5.53 15.79
C VAL A 40 10.33 5.80 14.67
N ASN A 41 11.47 6.44 15.00
CA ASN A 41 12.52 6.74 14.01
C ASN A 41 13.35 5.50 13.63
N ASN A 42 13.20 4.37 14.33
CA ASN A 42 13.93 3.12 14.07
C ASN A 42 13.01 1.97 13.60
N GLU A 43 11.75 2.26 13.22
CA GLU A 43 10.82 1.25 12.70
C GLU A 43 11.09 0.89 11.24
N TRP A 44 11.63 1.84 10.47
CA TRP A 44 11.80 1.73 9.02
C TRP A 44 13.10 1.01 8.66
N GLY A 45 12.95 -0.26 8.24
CA GLY A 45 14.01 -1.05 7.61
C GLY A 45 13.81 -1.16 6.09
N THR A 46 14.26 -2.27 5.49
CA THR A 46 13.97 -2.58 4.09
C THR A 46 12.55 -3.10 3.94
N LEU A 47 11.62 -2.23 3.55
CA LEU A 47 10.21 -2.53 3.28
C LEU A 47 9.88 -2.20 1.82
N GLY A 48 8.94 -2.94 1.23
CA GLY A 48 8.42 -2.62 -0.10
C GLY A 48 7.55 -1.37 -0.12
N ILE A 49 7.11 -0.97 -1.31
CA ILE A 49 6.12 0.11 -1.44
C ILE A 49 4.81 -0.28 -0.73
N CYS A 50 4.19 0.69 -0.06
CA CYS A 50 2.94 0.50 0.69
C CYS A 50 3.02 -0.59 1.77
N GLU A 51 4.23 -0.95 2.24
CA GLU A 51 4.43 -1.84 3.37
C GLU A 51 4.82 -1.03 4.61
N PHE A 52 3.93 -1.01 5.61
CA PHE A 52 4.16 -0.30 6.86
C PHE A 52 4.63 -1.27 7.95
N PRO A 53 5.59 -0.88 8.81
CA PRO A 53 6.26 -1.79 9.74
C PRO A 53 5.33 -2.38 10.79
N PHE A 54 4.51 -1.56 11.45
CA PHE A 54 3.61 -1.98 12.52
C PHE A 54 2.15 -1.69 12.15
N VAL A 55 1.39 -2.76 11.84
CA VAL A 55 0.01 -2.74 11.34
C VAL A 55 -0.84 -3.76 12.09
N PRO A 56 -2.19 -3.76 11.96
CA PRO A 56 -3.06 -4.71 12.64
C PRO A 56 -2.66 -6.18 12.42
N ILE A 57 -2.88 -7.01 13.44
CA ILE A 57 -2.64 -8.46 13.43
C ILE A 57 -3.87 -9.22 13.89
N ILE A 58 -3.89 -10.55 13.64
CA ILE A 58 -4.85 -11.46 14.26
C ILE A 58 -4.34 -11.79 15.66
N ASP A 59 -4.95 -11.16 16.66
CA ASP A 59 -4.56 -11.21 18.07
C ASP A 59 -5.38 -12.22 18.89
N GLY A 60 -6.55 -12.65 18.38
CA GLY A 60 -7.47 -13.55 19.06
C GLY A 60 -8.42 -12.86 20.02
N SER A 61 -8.42 -11.53 20.09
CA SER A 61 -9.33 -10.73 20.92
C SER A 61 -10.08 -9.71 20.07
N PHE A 62 -9.37 -8.80 19.39
CA PHE A 62 -10.00 -7.87 18.46
C PHE A 62 -10.35 -8.55 17.12
N LEU A 63 -9.42 -9.34 16.57
CA LEU A 63 -9.63 -10.20 15.40
C LEU A 63 -9.20 -11.63 15.75
N ASP A 64 -10.13 -12.56 15.61
CA ASP A 64 -9.92 -13.99 15.84
C ASP A 64 -9.70 -14.79 14.54
N GLU A 65 -10.00 -14.20 13.39
CA GLU A 65 -9.75 -14.78 12.07
C GLU A 65 -9.24 -13.73 11.05
N MET A 66 -8.77 -14.20 9.89
CA MET A 66 -8.33 -13.31 8.82
C MET A 66 -9.53 -12.56 8.20
N PRO A 67 -9.42 -11.25 7.90
CA PRO A 67 -10.52 -10.50 7.28
C PRO A 67 -11.09 -11.13 6.00
N ARG A 68 -10.23 -11.74 5.16
CA ARG A 68 -10.69 -12.50 3.97
C ARG A 68 -11.61 -13.67 4.32
N LYS A 69 -11.36 -14.36 5.44
CA LYS A 69 -12.24 -15.42 5.94
C LYS A 69 -13.54 -14.85 6.50
N SER A 70 -13.47 -13.77 7.28
CA SER A 70 -14.67 -13.11 7.78
C SER A 70 -15.60 -12.64 6.66
N LEU A 71 -15.05 -12.13 5.55
CA LEU A 71 -15.82 -11.77 4.37
C LEU A 71 -16.52 -12.98 3.73
N VAL A 72 -15.81 -14.10 3.57
CA VAL A 72 -16.38 -15.34 3.00
C VAL A 72 -17.44 -15.97 3.92
N HIS A 73 -17.18 -16.01 5.22
CA HIS A 73 -18.11 -16.52 6.23
C HIS A 73 -19.25 -15.55 6.53
N GLN A 74 -19.23 -14.36 5.92
CA GLN A 74 -20.17 -13.28 6.17
C GLN A 74 -20.19 -12.83 7.66
N ASN A 75 -19.09 -13.04 8.38
CA ASN A 75 -18.90 -12.68 9.77
C ASN A 75 -18.48 -11.21 9.88
N PHE A 76 -19.42 -10.32 9.61
CA PHE A 76 -19.24 -8.89 9.70
C PHE A 76 -20.59 -8.21 9.97
N LYS A 77 -20.55 -6.99 10.48
CA LYS A 77 -21.75 -6.21 10.79
C LYS A 77 -22.61 -6.04 9.53
N LYS A 78 -23.90 -6.40 9.62
CA LYS A 78 -24.89 -6.15 8.56
C LYS A 78 -25.39 -4.72 8.68
N THR A 79 -24.94 -3.87 7.76
CA THR A 79 -25.27 -2.45 7.72
C THR A 79 -24.99 -1.91 6.32
N ASN A 80 -25.63 -0.80 5.99
CA ASN A 80 -25.31 -0.05 4.78
C ASN A 80 -23.89 0.55 4.89
N ILE A 81 -23.17 0.59 3.78
CA ILE A 81 -21.82 1.15 3.70
C ILE A 81 -21.70 2.13 2.52
N LEU A 82 -20.82 3.13 2.69
CA LEU A 82 -20.36 4.03 1.64
C LEU A 82 -18.84 3.97 1.62
N MET A 83 -18.26 3.77 0.43
CA MET A 83 -16.82 3.72 0.23
C MET A 83 -16.46 4.07 -1.22
N GLY A 84 -15.19 4.27 -1.51
CA GLY A 84 -14.75 4.61 -2.87
C GLY A 84 -13.26 4.73 -2.97
N SER A 85 -12.81 5.18 -4.13
CA SER A 85 -11.40 5.39 -4.46
C SER A 85 -11.24 6.64 -5.31
N ASN A 86 -10.01 7.14 -5.39
CA ASN A 86 -9.59 8.26 -6.22
C ASN A 86 -8.98 7.76 -7.52
N THR A 87 -8.81 8.64 -8.51
CA THR A 87 -8.26 8.24 -9.80
C THR A 87 -6.78 7.86 -9.73
N GLU A 88 -5.97 8.50 -8.89
CA GLU A 88 -4.51 8.32 -8.79
C GLU A 88 -4.06 7.92 -7.36
N GLU A 89 -4.53 6.78 -6.88
CA GLU A 89 -4.19 6.26 -5.55
C GLU A 89 -2.69 5.92 -5.36
N GLY A 90 -1.97 5.62 -6.45
CA GLY A 90 -0.61 5.12 -6.38
C GLY A 90 0.46 6.21 -6.29
N TYR A 91 0.25 7.35 -6.94
CA TYR A 91 1.30 8.36 -7.12
C TYR A 91 1.89 8.89 -5.83
N TYR A 92 1.08 9.09 -4.79
CA TYR A 92 1.57 9.57 -3.50
C TYR A 92 2.69 8.65 -2.98
N PHE A 93 2.46 7.34 -2.97
CA PHE A 93 3.43 6.37 -2.44
C PHE A 93 4.64 6.21 -3.37
N ILE A 94 4.44 6.26 -4.68
CA ILE A 94 5.53 6.16 -5.66
C ILE A 94 6.49 7.34 -5.54
N LEU A 95 5.99 8.56 -5.34
CA LEU A 95 6.80 9.77 -5.14
C LEU A 95 7.77 9.65 -3.95
N TYR A 96 7.35 8.98 -2.87
CA TYR A 96 8.19 8.78 -1.68
C TYR A 96 9.07 7.52 -1.75
N TYR A 97 8.72 6.55 -2.59
CA TYR A 97 9.44 5.27 -2.70
C TYR A 97 10.48 5.26 -3.84
N LEU A 98 10.13 5.76 -5.03
CA LEU A 98 10.99 5.82 -6.21
C LEU A 98 11.45 7.26 -6.48
N THR A 99 12.09 7.88 -5.50
CA THR A 99 12.41 9.33 -5.49
C THR A 99 13.25 9.79 -6.68
N GLU A 100 14.18 8.95 -7.16
CA GLU A 100 15.03 9.25 -8.30
C GLU A 100 14.27 9.25 -9.63
N LEU A 101 13.24 8.41 -9.74
CA LEU A 101 12.46 8.25 -10.95
C LEU A 101 11.27 9.22 -11.01
N PHE A 102 10.79 9.65 -9.83
CA PHE A 102 9.65 10.55 -9.66
C PHE A 102 10.05 11.80 -8.86
N PRO A 103 10.81 12.74 -9.45
CA PRO A 103 11.03 14.03 -8.82
C PRO A 103 9.71 14.80 -8.71
N LYS A 104 9.56 15.60 -7.65
CA LYS A 104 8.37 16.46 -7.45
C LYS A 104 8.44 17.71 -8.33
N GLU A 105 8.42 17.50 -9.64
CA GLU A 105 8.54 18.51 -10.68
C GLU A 105 7.49 18.31 -11.77
N GLU A 106 7.27 19.33 -12.62
CA GLU A 106 6.43 19.18 -13.81
C GLU A 106 7.19 18.45 -14.94
N ASN A 107 6.44 17.95 -15.93
CA ASN A 107 6.99 17.30 -17.13
C ASN A 107 7.82 16.02 -16.89
N VAL A 108 7.48 15.23 -15.87
CA VAL A 108 8.09 13.92 -15.64
C VAL A 108 7.52 12.89 -16.61
N GLY A 109 8.39 12.15 -17.31
CA GLY A 109 8.02 11.01 -18.16
C GLY A 109 8.90 9.80 -17.84
N ILE A 110 8.37 8.60 -18.07
CA ILE A 110 9.04 7.34 -17.73
C ILE A 110 9.29 6.55 -19.01
N THR A 111 10.56 6.33 -19.36
CA THR A 111 10.88 5.51 -20.54
C THR A 111 10.42 4.08 -20.35
N ARG A 112 10.29 3.31 -21.44
CA ARG A 112 9.90 1.91 -21.36
C ARG A 112 10.86 1.07 -20.50
N GLU A 113 12.15 1.33 -20.61
CA GLU A 113 13.17 0.65 -19.80
C GLU A 113 13.01 0.97 -18.31
N GLN A 114 12.83 2.25 -17.98
CA GLN A 114 12.56 2.69 -16.60
C GLN A 114 11.27 2.07 -16.06
N TYR A 115 10.22 1.98 -16.87
CA TYR A 115 8.98 1.31 -16.51
C TYR A 115 9.20 -0.17 -16.15
N LEU A 116 9.90 -0.92 -17.01
CA LEU A 116 10.19 -2.34 -16.74
C LEU A 116 11.02 -2.54 -15.48
N GLN A 117 11.94 -1.62 -15.19
CA GLN A 117 12.72 -1.62 -13.96
C GLN A 117 11.86 -1.27 -12.74
N ALA A 118 11.01 -0.25 -12.83
CA ALA A 118 10.08 0.12 -11.77
C ALA A 118 9.10 -1.02 -11.44
N VAL A 119 8.59 -1.76 -12.43
CA VAL A 119 7.75 -2.95 -12.19
C VAL A 119 8.50 -4.02 -11.39
N ARG A 120 9.82 -4.16 -11.56
CA ARG A 120 10.64 -5.05 -10.72
C ARG A 120 10.66 -4.59 -9.27
N GLU A 121 10.97 -3.31 -9.07
CA GLU A 121 11.16 -2.71 -7.74
C GLU A 121 9.86 -2.58 -6.95
N LEU A 122 8.74 -2.29 -7.60
CA LEU A 122 7.42 -2.16 -6.98
C LEU A 122 6.79 -3.52 -6.64
N ASN A 123 7.26 -4.62 -7.24
CA ASN A 123 6.70 -5.96 -7.05
C ASN A 123 7.80 -6.98 -6.67
N PRO A 124 8.59 -6.78 -5.61
CA PRO A 124 9.81 -7.55 -5.39
C PRO A 124 9.56 -9.04 -5.11
N TYR A 125 8.35 -9.42 -4.66
CA TYR A 125 8.04 -10.77 -4.19
C TYR A 125 7.44 -11.71 -5.24
N VAL A 126 7.13 -11.22 -6.44
CA VAL A 126 6.55 -12.06 -7.50
C VAL A 126 7.63 -12.69 -8.38
N ASN A 127 7.36 -13.88 -8.92
CA ASN A 127 8.25 -14.51 -9.89
C ASN A 127 8.19 -13.82 -11.26
N ASP A 128 9.14 -14.14 -12.15
CA ASP A 128 9.26 -13.48 -13.45
C ASP A 128 8.03 -13.65 -14.33
N VAL A 129 7.37 -14.82 -14.29
CA VAL A 129 6.14 -15.06 -15.08
C VAL A 129 5.02 -14.12 -14.64
N SER A 130 4.80 -14.00 -13.34
CA SER A 130 3.80 -13.09 -12.78
C SER A 130 4.14 -11.63 -13.10
N ARG A 131 5.43 -11.30 -13.09
CA ARG A 131 5.91 -9.97 -13.46
C ARG A 131 5.64 -9.62 -14.92
N GLN A 132 5.80 -10.58 -15.83
CA GLN A 132 5.42 -10.40 -17.24
C GLN A 132 3.91 -10.19 -17.39
N ALA A 133 3.08 -10.86 -16.59
CA ALA A 133 1.64 -10.63 -16.57
C ALA A 133 1.30 -9.20 -16.09
N ILE A 134 1.97 -8.69 -15.05
CA ILE A 134 1.80 -7.30 -14.59
C ILE A 134 2.20 -6.31 -15.69
N VAL A 135 3.37 -6.51 -16.32
CA VAL A 135 3.81 -5.69 -17.45
C VAL A 135 2.76 -5.70 -18.55
N TYR A 136 2.21 -6.88 -18.88
CA TYR A 136 1.23 -7.03 -19.93
C TYR A 136 -0.08 -6.31 -19.64
N GLU A 137 -0.60 -6.46 -18.42
CA GLU A 137 -1.87 -5.88 -17.98
C GLU A 137 -1.82 -4.34 -18.00
N TYR A 138 -0.72 -3.76 -17.53
CA TYR A 138 -0.60 -2.31 -17.35
C TYR A 138 0.07 -1.57 -18.52
N THR A 139 0.46 -2.27 -19.60
CA THR A 139 0.99 -1.62 -20.80
C THR A 139 -0.13 -1.07 -21.67
N ASP A 140 -0.05 0.22 -22.04
CA ASP A 140 -0.84 0.75 -23.15
C ASP A 140 -0.32 0.17 -24.48
N TRP A 141 -0.96 -0.88 -24.96
CA TRP A 141 -0.55 -1.58 -26.19
C TRP A 141 -0.74 -0.76 -27.48
N LEU A 142 -1.48 0.35 -27.44
CA LEU A 142 -1.55 1.26 -28.58
C LEU A 142 -0.31 2.14 -28.67
N ASN A 143 0.31 2.47 -27.52
CA ASN A 143 1.47 3.36 -27.43
C ASN A 143 2.47 2.87 -26.35
N PRO A 144 3.10 1.69 -26.51
CA PRO A 144 3.87 1.04 -25.45
C PRO A 144 5.13 1.83 -25.03
N GLU A 145 5.67 2.66 -25.91
CA GLU A 145 6.87 3.48 -25.67
C GLU A 145 6.53 4.90 -25.16
N ASP A 146 5.25 5.27 -25.04
CA ASP A 146 4.85 6.61 -24.62
C ASP A 146 5.26 6.86 -23.14
N PRO A 147 6.09 7.88 -22.87
CA PRO A 147 6.60 8.10 -21.51
C PRO A 147 5.54 8.49 -20.48
N VAL A 148 4.46 9.13 -20.91
CA VAL A 148 3.34 9.53 -20.04
C VAL A 148 2.46 8.32 -19.74
N ARG A 149 2.22 7.44 -20.72
CA ARG A 149 1.45 6.20 -20.52
C ARG A 149 2.18 5.24 -19.58
N ASN A 150 3.48 5.05 -19.78
CA ASN A 150 4.32 4.25 -18.88
C ASN A 150 4.34 4.82 -17.45
N ARG A 151 4.40 6.15 -17.28
CA ARG A 151 4.31 6.80 -15.96
C ARG A 151 2.96 6.51 -15.29
N ASN A 152 1.86 6.74 -16.00
CA ASN A 152 0.50 6.54 -15.48
C ASN A 152 0.22 5.05 -15.16
N ALA A 153 0.84 4.13 -15.89
CA ALA A 153 0.72 2.69 -15.62
C ALA A 153 1.27 2.31 -14.23
N LEU A 154 2.36 2.96 -13.77
CA LEU A 154 2.93 2.72 -12.45
C LEU A 154 1.97 3.15 -11.33
N ASP A 155 1.31 4.31 -11.49
CA ASP A 155 0.23 4.72 -10.59
C ASP A 155 -0.89 3.68 -10.54
N LYS A 156 -1.36 3.23 -11.70
CA LYS A 156 -2.49 2.30 -11.76
C LYS A 156 -2.16 0.95 -11.12
N MET A 157 -0.99 0.36 -11.36
CA MET A 157 -0.66 -0.93 -10.71
C MET A 157 -0.55 -0.85 -9.19
N VAL A 158 0.02 0.25 -8.67
CA VAL A 158 0.13 0.46 -7.21
C VAL A 158 -1.24 0.78 -6.62
N GLY A 159 -1.97 1.71 -7.24
CA GLY A 159 -3.29 2.14 -6.82
C GLY A 159 -4.31 1.01 -6.83
N ASP A 160 -4.35 0.23 -7.90
CA ASP A 160 -5.27 -0.90 -8.04
C ASP A 160 -4.99 -1.98 -7.00
N TYR A 161 -3.73 -2.42 -6.88
CA TYR A 161 -3.38 -3.53 -5.98
C TYR A 161 -3.53 -3.16 -4.50
N HIS A 162 -3.09 -1.96 -4.10
CA HIS A 162 -3.08 -1.57 -2.69
C HIS A 162 -4.37 -0.89 -2.21
N PHE A 163 -5.18 -0.31 -3.11
CA PHE A 163 -6.36 0.48 -2.74
C PHE A 163 -7.61 0.06 -3.50
N THR A 164 -7.71 0.38 -4.79
CA THR A 164 -8.96 0.31 -5.57
C THR A 164 -9.57 -1.09 -5.61
N CYS A 165 -8.78 -2.13 -5.89
CA CYS A 165 -9.31 -3.49 -5.98
C CYS A 165 -9.75 -4.04 -4.61
N GLY A 166 -9.06 -3.65 -3.53
CA GLY A 166 -9.47 -4.01 -2.16
C GLY A 166 -10.80 -3.36 -1.76
N VAL A 167 -10.99 -2.09 -2.13
CA VAL A 167 -12.27 -1.37 -1.95
C VAL A 167 -13.38 -2.09 -2.73
N ASN A 168 -13.13 -2.43 -3.99
CA ASN A 168 -14.09 -3.13 -4.84
C ASN A 168 -14.46 -4.52 -4.31
N GLU A 169 -13.48 -5.31 -3.86
CA GLU A 169 -13.72 -6.63 -3.27
C GLU A 169 -14.61 -6.51 -2.02
N PHE A 170 -14.29 -5.57 -1.12
CA PHE A 170 -15.05 -5.38 0.12
C PHE A 170 -16.49 -4.92 -0.17
N ALA A 171 -16.66 -3.95 -1.07
CA ALA A 171 -17.97 -3.47 -1.52
C ALA A 171 -18.80 -4.62 -2.12
N HIS A 172 -18.20 -5.43 -2.98
CA HIS A 172 -18.84 -6.59 -3.60
C HIS A 172 -19.32 -7.61 -2.55
N ARG A 173 -18.46 -7.99 -1.60
CA ARG A 173 -18.80 -8.93 -0.52
C ARG A 173 -19.94 -8.43 0.38
N TYR A 174 -20.01 -7.13 0.64
CA TYR A 174 -21.13 -6.54 1.38
C TYR A 174 -22.44 -6.58 0.60
N ALA A 175 -22.39 -6.28 -0.70
CA ALA A 175 -23.55 -6.28 -1.59
C ALA A 175 -24.16 -7.68 -1.73
N GLU A 176 -23.33 -8.74 -1.78
CA GLU A 176 -23.77 -10.15 -1.82
C GLU A 176 -24.61 -10.58 -0.59
N THR A 177 -24.61 -9.78 0.48
CA THR A 177 -25.34 -10.11 1.73
C THR A 177 -26.60 -9.28 1.95
N GLY A 178 -27.09 -8.60 0.90
CA GLY A 178 -28.33 -7.82 0.93
C GLY A 178 -28.23 -6.45 1.60
N ASN A 179 -27.01 -5.99 1.94
CA ASN A 179 -26.79 -4.63 2.43
C ASN A 179 -26.83 -3.63 1.27
N ASN A 180 -27.22 -2.37 1.54
CA ASN A 180 -27.05 -1.30 0.56
C ASN A 180 -25.59 -0.84 0.56
N VAL A 181 -24.98 -0.84 -0.62
CA VAL A 181 -23.59 -0.42 -0.83
C VAL A 181 -23.58 0.76 -1.80
N TYR A 182 -22.96 1.86 -1.38
CA TYR A 182 -22.76 3.04 -2.21
C TYR A 182 -21.28 3.20 -2.50
N THR A 183 -20.91 3.09 -3.78
CA THR A 183 -19.52 3.27 -4.22
C THR A 183 -19.34 4.62 -4.90
N TYR A 184 -18.28 5.35 -4.58
CA TYR A 184 -17.87 6.53 -5.33
C TYR A 184 -16.54 6.32 -6.05
N TYR A 185 -16.32 7.10 -7.10
CA TYR A 185 -15.03 7.23 -7.75
C TYR A 185 -14.73 8.72 -7.90
N TYR A 186 -13.83 9.23 -7.06
CA TYR A 186 -13.57 10.65 -6.92
C TYR A 186 -12.58 11.13 -7.98
N LYS A 187 -12.93 12.21 -8.67
CA LYS A 187 -12.23 12.71 -9.87
C LYS A 187 -11.95 14.21 -9.83
N HIS A 188 -12.19 14.87 -8.69
CA HIS A 188 -12.02 16.30 -8.59
C HIS A 188 -10.60 16.63 -8.11
N ARG A 189 -9.83 17.31 -8.96
CA ARG A 189 -8.55 17.91 -8.56
C ARG A 189 -8.79 19.35 -8.11
N SER A 190 -8.41 19.67 -6.88
CA SER A 190 -8.49 21.03 -6.34
C SER A 190 -7.70 22.03 -7.18
N LYS A 191 -8.27 23.21 -7.43
CA LYS A 191 -7.65 24.28 -8.23
C LYS A 191 -6.32 24.77 -7.66
N ASN A 192 -6.18 24.74 -6.34
CA ASN A 192 -4.98 25.13 -5.59
C ASN A 192 -4.13 23.92 -5.17
N ASN A 193 -4.30 22.75 -5.81
CA ASN A 193 -3.50 21.57 -5.49
C ASN A 193 -2.01 21.87 -5.75
N PRO A 194 -1.13 21.78 -4.74
CA PRO A 194 0.28 22.18 -4.85
C PRO A 194 1.18 21.11 -5.48
N TRP A 195 0.65 19.92 -5.76
CA TRP A 195 1.40 18.84 -6.40
C TRP A 195 1.52 19.06 -7.90
N PRO A 196 2.51 18.46 -8.57
CA PRO A 196 2.63 18.56 -10.02
C PRO A 196 1.34 18.15 -10.74
N SER A 197 1.02 18.80 -11.86
CA SER A 197 -0.24 18.63 -12.60
C SER A 197 -0.54 17.19 -12.99
N TRP A 198 0.50 16.40 -13.28
CA TRP A 198 0.40 15.01 -13.69
C TRP A 198 0.00 14.04 -12.58
N THR A 199 0.05 14.46 -11.32
CA THR A 199 -0.33 13.64 -10.16
C THR A 199 -1.84 13.38 -10.08
N GLY A 200 -2.64 14.10 -10.86
CA GLY A 200 -4.08 13.81 -11.00
C GLY A 200 -4.85 14.07 -9.71
N VAL A 201 -5.64 13.09 -9.26
CA VAL A 201 -6.39 13.14 -8.00
C VAL A 201 -5.82 12.08 -7.08
N MET A 202 -4.88 12.49 -6.24
CA MET A 202 -4.08 11.56 -5.46
C MET A 202 -4.85 10.94 -4.30
N HIS A 203 -4.25 9.93 -3.69
CA HIS A 203 -4.71 9.40 -2.40
C HIS A 203 -5.04 10.52 -1.41
N ALA A 204 -6.25 10.48 -0.86
CA ALA A 204 -6.80 11.44 0.11
C ALA A 204 -7.12 12.87 -0.40
N ASP A 205 -7.08 13.15 -1.72
CA ASP A 205 -7.46 14.47 -2.28
C ASP A 205 -8.95 14.84 -2.05
N GLU A 206 -9.78 13.93 -1.54
CA GLU A 206 -11.18 14.15 -1.17
C GLU A 206 -11.40 14.65 0.27
N ILE A 207 -10.34 14.73 1.08
CA ILE A 207 -10.36 15.24 2.47
C ILE A 207 -10.12 16.75 2.51
#